data_AF-A0A928U726-F1
#
_entry.id   AF-A0A928U726-F1
#
_cell.length_a   1.000
_cell.length_b   1.000
_cell.length_c   1.000
_cell.angle_alpha   90.00
_cell.angle_beta   90.00
_cell.angle_gamma   90.00
#
_symmetry.space_group_name_H-M   'P 1'
#
loop_
_entity.id
_entity.type
_entity.pdbx_description
1 polymer ?
#
loop_
_entity_poly.entity_id
_entity_poly.type
_entity_poly.pdbx_seq_one_letter_code
_entity_poly.pdbx_strand_id
1 'polypeptide(L)'
;MSGECIITTTIKQETGLIKVRQYIIDSEGHKVAAIIDIEELGRLGEVLKNISSSEVWLYQNSEAFEDVQKGLKEASEGKISKLNLDDL
;
A
#
# COMPACT_ATOMS: atom_id res chain seq x y z
N MET A 1 -9.46 2.74 -36.93
CA MET A 1 -10.70 2.84 -36.14
C MET A 1 -10.27 3.16 -34.72
N SER A 2 -10.54 4.39 -34.26
CA SER A 2 -10.16 4.86 -32.92
C SER A 2 -11.02 4.10 -31.91
N GLY A 3 -10.42 3.25 -31.08
CA GLY A 3 -11.13 2.58 -30.00
C GLY A 3 -11.56 3.63 -28.98
N GLU A 4 -12.87 3.86 -28.87
CA GLU A 4 -13.43 4.72 -27.83
C GLU A 4 -13.21 4.06 -26.46
N CYS A 5 -12.44 4.71 -25.60
CA CYS A 5 -12.30 4.31 -24.20
C CYS A 5 -13.58 4.71 -23.46
N ILE A 6 -14.43 3.73 -23.17
CA ILE A 6 -15.63 3.93 -22.36
C ILE A 6 -15.22 4.00 -20.89
N ILE A 7 -15.19 5.21 -20.32
CA ILE A 7 -14.83 5.43 -18.91
C ILE A 7 -16.06 5.16 -18.04
N THR A 8 -16.11 4.00 -17.39
CA THR A 8 -17.14 3.67 -16.40
C THR A 8 -16.60 3.96 -14.99
N THR A 9 -17.35 4.70 -14.18
CA THR A 9 -16.88 5.17 -12.88
C THR A 9 -17.72 4.63 -11.73
N THR A 10 -17.07 4.07 -10.71
CA THR A 10 -17.73 3.59 -9.48
C THR A 10 -17.19 4.35 -8.26
N ILE A 11 -18.07 4.99 -7.50
CA ILE A 11 -17.74 5.64 -6.22
C ILE A 11 -17.94 4.60 -5.12
N LYS A 12 -16.86 4.17 -4.46
CA LYS A 12 -16.95 3.37 -3.22
C LYS A 12 -16.20 4.13 -2.12
N GLN A 13 -16.92 4.59 -1.11
CA GLN A 13 -16.33 5.11 0.12
C GLN A 13 -16.36 4.02 1.19
N GLU A 14 -15.24 3.34 1.43
CA GLU A 14 -15.01 2.54 2.63
C GLU A 14 -13.53 2.60 3.04
N THR A 15 -13.27 3.00 4.30
CA THR A 15 -12.17 2.65 5.23
C THR A 15 -10.76 2.33 4.69
N GLY A 16 -10.31 2.94 3.60
CA GLY A 16 -8.95 2.77 3.08
C GLY A 16 -7.95 3.72 3.75
N LEU A 17 -6.68 3.27 3.90
CA LEU A 17 -5.55 4.12 4.29
C LEU A 17 -5.29 5.29 3.33
N ILE A 18 -5.89 5.26 2.13
CA ILE A 18 -5.81 6.29 1.10
C ILE A 18 -7.23 6.67 0.69
N LYS A 19 -7.53 7.96 0.67
CA LYS A 19 -8.86 8.47 0.26
C LYS A 19 -8.96 8.48 -1.27
N VAL A 20 -9.59 7.44 -1.82
CA VAL A 20 -9.90 7.34 -3.25
C VAL A 20 -11.27 7.94 -3.53
N ARG A 21 -11.34 8.89 -4.46
CA ARG A 21 -12.60 9.48 -4.93
C ARG A 21 -13.29 8.60 -5.97
N GLN A 22 -12.50 8.06 -6.89
CA GLN A 22 -13.02 7.33 -8.04
C GLN A 22 -11.96 6.38 -8.60
N TYR A 23 -12.41 5.28 -9.20
CA TYR A 23 -11.54 4.40 -9.99
C TYR A 23 -11.81 4.60 -11.48
N ILE A 24 -10.76 4.53 -12.29
CA ILE A 24 -10.84 4.40 -13.74
C ILE A 24 -10.82 2.90 -14.04
N ILE A 25 -11.82 2.45 -14.77
CA ILE A 25 -12.05 1.06 -15.11
C ILE A 25 -11.86 0.90 -16.62
N ASP A 26 -11.17 -0.15 -17.05
CA ASP A 26 -11.04 -0.49 -18.47
C ASP A 26 -12.33 -1.10 -19.05
N SER A 27 -12.30 -1.43 -20.35
CA SER A 27 -13.44 -2.05 -21.03
C SER A 27 -13.78 -3.46 -20.54
N GLU A 28 -12.86 -4.13 -19.87
CA GLU A 28 -13.03 -5.48 -19.32
C GLU A 28 -13.52 -5.45 -17.86
N GLY A 29 -13.60 -4.28 -17.24
CA GLY A 29 -14.04 -4.10 -15.85
C GLY A 29 -12.90 -4.08 -14.83
N HIS A 30 -11.64 -4.07 -15.27
CA HIS A 30 -10.48 -3.99 -14.37
C HIS A 30 -10.18 -2.55 -13.96
N LYS A 31 -9.85 -2.35 -12.68
CA LYS A 31 -9.41 -1.04 -12.17
C LYS A 31 -7.98 -0.79 -12.64
N VAL A 32 -7.80 0.22 -13.47
CA VAL A 32 -6.49 0.57 -14.06
C VAL A 32 -5.88 1.83 -13.44
N ALA A 33 -6.69 2.68 -12.81
CA ALA A 33 -6.18 3.83 -12.07
C ALA A 33 -7.16 4.27 -10.96
N ALA A 34 -6.66 5.11 -10.05
CA ALA A 34 -7.44 5.72 -8.97
C ALA A 34 -7.26 7.24 -8.99
N ILE A 35 -8.36 7.97 -8.85
CA ILE A 35 -8.39 9.41 -8.65
C ILE A 35 -8.45 9.65 -7.14
N ILE A 36 -7.43 10.31 -6.61
CA ILE A 36 -7.31 10.66 -5.19
C ILE A 36 -7.35 12.18 -5.02
N ASP A 37 -7.59 12.62 -3.79
CA ASP A 37 -7.48 14.03 -3.44
C ASP A 37 -6.04 14.54 -3.55
N ILE A 38 -5.86 15.80 -3.97
CA ILE A 38 -4.52 16.38 -4.07
C ILE A 38 -3.83 16.47 -2.70
N GLU A 39 -4.61 16.64 -1.64
CA GLU A 39 -4.14 16.60 -0.25
C GLU A 39 -3.56 15.22 0.12
N GLU A 40 -4.11 14.13 -0.44
CA GLU A 40 -3.56 12.78 -0.25
C GLU A 40 -2.21 12.63 -0.93
N LEU A 41 -1.98 13.27 -2.08
CA LEU A 41 -0.66 13.26 -2.73
C LEU A 41 0.42 13.88 -1.83
N GLY A 42 0.11 15.00 -1.17
CA GLY A 42 1.00 15.62 -0.19
C GLY A 42 1.30 14.71 0.99
N ARG A 43 0.25 14.08 1.55
CA ARG A 43 0.39 13.12 2.67
C ARG A 43 1.26 11.92 2.29
N LEU A 44 1.08 11.36 1.09
CA LEU A 44 1.91 10.26 0.59
C LEU A 44 3.38 10.68 0.43
N GLY A 45 3.63 11.90 -0.05
CA GLY A 45 4.99 12.44 -0.14
C GLY A 45 5.71 12.50 1.21
N GLU A 46 5.03 12.96 2.27
CA GLU A 46 5.61 12.99 3.62
C GLU A 46 5.87 11.59 4.19
N VAL A 47 4.97 10.63 3.94
CA VAL A 47 5.19 9.23 4.36
C VAL A 47 6.42 8.65 3.67
N LEU A 48 6.58 8.88 2.36
CA LEU A 48 7.73 8.38 1.60
C LEU A 48 9.05 9.01 2.04
N LYS A 49 9.07 10.26 2.51
CA LYS A 49 10.28 10.89 3.07
C LYS A 49 10.75 10.25 4.38
N ASN A 50 9.84 9.65 5.14
CA ASN A 50 10.18 8.98 6.40
C ASN A 50 10.80 7.59 6.17
N ILE A 51 10.69 7.03 4.96
CA ILE A 51 11.32 5.77 4.62
C ILE A 51 12.78 6.05 4.32
N SER A 52 13.69 5.47 5.11
CA SER A 52 15.11 5.62 4.84
C SER A 52 15.45 5.02 3.48
N SER A 53 16.36 5.65 2.73
CA SER A 53 16.84 5.11 1.45
C SER A 53 17.45 3.70 1.61
N SER A 54 17.98 3.39 2.79
CA SER A 54 18.52 2.07 3.14
C SER A 54 17.44 0.99 3.30
N GLU A 55 16.16 1.36 3.39
CA GLU A 55 15.03 0.45 3.62
C GLU A 55 14.17 0.25 2.36
N VAL A 56 14.47 0.95 1.26
CA VAL A 56 13.73 0.85 -0.01
C VAL A 56 13.70 -0.60 -0.54
N TRP A 57 14.76 -1.37 -0.32
CA TRP A 57 14.83 -2.77 -0.74
C TRP A 57 13.74 -3.64 -0.11
N LEU A 58 13.28 -3.32 1.10
CA LEU A 58 12.24 -4.08 1.80
C LEU A 58 10.92 -4.03 1.01
N TYR A 59 10.61 -2.88 0.41
CA TYR A 59 9.40 -2.70 -0.41
C TYR A 59 9.50 -3.33 -1.80
N GLN A 60 10.69 -3.77 -2.21
CA GLN A 60 10.93 -4.49 -3.47
C GLN A 60 10.95 -6.01 -3.30
N ASN A 61 11.03 -6.49 -2.05
CA ASN A 61 11.05 -7.91 -1.72
C ASN A 61 9.76 -8.26 -0.95
N SER A 62 8.78 -8.85 -1.66
CA SER A 62 7.46 -9.16 -1.08
C SER A 62 7.53 -10.15 0.09
N GLU A 63 8.41 -11.14 0.02
CA GLU A 63 8.59 -12.14 1.08
C GLU A 63 9.11 -11.48 2.35
N ALA A 64 10.19 -10.71 2.24
CA ALA A 64 10.76 -9.97 3.37
C ALA A 64 9.76 -8.96 3.95
N PHE A 65 8.99 -8.29 3.09
CA PHE A 65 7.97 -7.33 3.52
C PHE A 65 6.86 -8.00 4.33
N GLU A 66 6.35 -9.15 3.86
CA GLU A 66 5.32 -9.93 4.56
C GLU A 66 5.82 -10.43 5.92
N ASP A 67 7.06 -10.93 5.99
CA ASP A 67 7.68 -11.39 7.23
C ASP A 67 7.82 -10.26 8.25
N VAL A 68 8.29 -9.09 7.82
CA VAL A 68 8.39 -7.90 8.69
C VAL A 68 7.01 -7.46 9.17
N GLN A 69 6.01 -7.40 8.28
CA GLN A 69 4.65 -7.05 8.67
C GLN A 69 4.07 -8.03 9.70
N LYS A 70 4.29 -9.33 9.50
CA LYS A 70 3.88 -10.36 10.44
C LYS A 70 4.56 -10.19 11.79
N GLY A 71 5.87 -10.00 11.83
CA GLY A 71 6.63 -9.78 13.05
C GLY A 71 6.17 -8.54 13.82
N LEU A 72 5.92 -7.42 13.12
CA LEU A 72 5.38 -6.19 13.73
C LEU A 72 3.99 -6.41 14.33
N LYS A 73 3.13 -7.16 13.63
CA LYS A 73 1.80 -7.53 14.14
C LYS A 73 1.91 -8.38 15.40
N GLU A 74 2.71 -9.44 15.37
CA GLU A 74 2.94 -10.31 16.52
C GLU A 74 3.49 -9.52 17.71
N ALA A 75 4.42 -8.60 17.48
CA ALA A 75 4.92 -7.69 18.51
C ALA A 75 3.83 -6.79 19.11
N SER A 76 2.95 -6.22 18.28
CA SER A 76 1.82 -5.42 18.76
C SER A 76 0.82 -6.21 19.60
N GLU A 77 0.71 -7.52 19.35
CA GLU A 77 -0.12 -8.47 20.08
C GLU A 77 0.60 -9.03 21.33
N GLY A 78 1.84 -8.59 21.59
CA GLY A 78 2.66 -9.04 22.72
C GLY A 78 3.30 -10.42 22.53
N LYS A 79 3.26 -10.98 21.32
CA LYS A 79 3.86 -12.28 20.96
C LYS A 79 5.35 -12.14 20.66
N ILE A 80 6.09 -11.54 21.58
CA ILE A 80 7.54 -11.36 21.48
C ILE A 80 8.23 -12.12 22.60
N SER A 81 9.35 -12.75 22.26
CA SER A 81 10.28 -13.32 23.22
C SER A 81 11.60 -12.58 23.13
N LYS A 82 12.32 -12.51 24.25
CA LYS A 82 13.70 -12.01 24.23
C LYS A 82 14.56 -13.05 23.49
N LEU A 83 15.27 -12.61 22.45
CA LEU A 83 16.24 -13.46 21.77
C LEU A 83 17.32 -13.88 22.78
N ASN A 84 17.51 -15.18 22.96
CA ASN A 84 18.62 -15.72 23.71
C ASN A 84 19.78 -15.98 22.73
N LEU A 85 20.89 -15.28 22.92
CA LEU A 85 22.05 -15.39 22.02
C LEU A 85 22.81 -16.71 22.21
N ASP A 86 22.60 -17.40 23.33
CA ASP A 86 23.21 -18.69 23.60
C ASP A 86 22.55 -19.85 22.84
N ASP A 87 21.35 -19.63 22.28
CA ASP A 87 20.54 -20.63 21.57
C ASP A 87 20.70 -20.55 20.03
N LEU A 88 21.59 -19.69 19.53
CA LEU A 88 21.83 -19.43 18.10
C LEU A 88 23.18 -20.00 17.64
#